data_AF-A0A1I7A9U8-F1
#
_entry.id   AF-A0A1I7A9U8-F1
#
_cell.length_a   1.000
_cell.length_b   1.000
_cell.length_c   1.000
_cell.angle_alpha   90.00
_cell.angle_beta   90.00
_cell.angle_gamma   90.00
#
_symmetry.space_group_name_H-M   'P 1'
#
loop_
_entity.id
_entity.type
_entity.pdbx_description
1 polymer ?
#
loop_
_entity_poly.entity_id
_entity_poly.type
_entity_poly.pdbx_seq_one_letter_code
_entity_poly.pdbx_strand_id
1 'polypeptide(L)'
;MKWFTEPSGKFVIKVPTEWRYANVGAGYEEKSPFSFQPYNNPDWSFQISCYSKEEKPLNPNVEIQKYNTSELDFKEFRMDDDGFNMRIWGATVEDHTLMAKYIYDSAKEFDKEILKELERVKNALSTIQLLSPDKRKLAFDLDKYEKFMASLAASFDIKNTALENESMIEFSIVVANQIDAYLRLSIVMREQLDDSTDEMDIKYFYQSPTDRPIMERKVYSLAKERRILNDEIFKELESLYLERNKMVHRYIISEFKTNQLFEIAYRYESACEKVRLIMRDIEDEQFEKSIGIYGNGQHPLAEPTDEALKLLHAQVNDKHLLEKFERKIKSA
;
A
#
# COMPACT_ATOMS: atom_id res chain seq x y z
N MET A 1 -11.99 -4.77 -8.37
CA MET A 1 -11.62 -3.34 -8.31
C MET A 1 -10.84 -3.11 -7.02
N LYS A 2 -9.86 -2.21 -7.03
CA LYS A 2 -9.07 -1.75 -5.88
C LYS A 2 -9.11 -0.23 -5.83
N TRP A 3 -8.93 0.35 -4.64
CA TRP A 3 -8.82 1.79 -4.51
C TRP A 3 -7.43 2.27 -4.94
N PHE A 4 -7.41 3.42 -5.61
CA PHE A 4 -6.25 4.27 -5.72
C PHE A 4 -6.58 5.59 -5.02
N THR A 5 -5.72 5.97 -4.09
CA THR A 5 -5.75 7.27 -3.43
C THR A 5 -4.61 8.10 -3.97
N GLU A 6 -4.93 9.31 -4.44
CA GLU A 6 -3.93 10.29 -4.84
C GLU A 6 -2.95 10.52 -3.67
N PRO A 7 -1.63 10.70 -3.90
CA PRO A 7 -0.62 10.71 -2.84
C PRO A 7 -0.84 11.68 -1.67
N SER A 8 -1.58 12.77 -1.88
CA SER A 8 -1.98 13.74 -0.84
C SER A 8 -3.42 13.57 -0.33
N GLY A 9 -4.12 12.52 -0.77
CA GLY A 9 -5.50 12.21 -0.41
C GLY A 9 -6.54 13.08 -1.11
N LYS A 10 -6.16 13.83 -2.17
CA LYS A 10 -7.09 14.78 -2.83
C LYS A 10 -8.28 14.08 -3.48
N PHE A 11 -8.05 12.97 -4.15
CA PHE A 11 -9.10 12.18 -4.78
C PHE A 11 -8.87 10.69 -4.57
N VAL A 12 -9.95 9.94 -4.69
CA VAL A 12 -9.95 8.48 -4.71
C VAL A 12 -10.67 7.98 -5.95
N ILE A 13 -10.23 6.86 -6.50
CA ILE A 13 -10.86 6.19 -7.64
C ILE A 13 -10.72 4.68 -7.47
N LYS A 14 -11.76 3.92 -7.82
CA LYS A 14 -11.63 2.47 -7.94
C LYS A 14 -11.11 2.14 -9.33
N VAL A 15 -9.97 1.44 -9.39
CA VAL A 15 -9.42 0.89 -10.63
C VAL A 15 -9.53 -0.63 -10.62
N PRO A 16 -9.56 -1.31 -11.77
CA PRO A 16 -9.49 -2.75 -11.80
C PRO A 16 -8.22 -3.32 -11.13
N THR A 17 -8.34 -4.51 -10.56
CA THR A 17 -7.29 -5.18 -9.78
C THR A 17 -6.08 -5.58 -10.65
N GLU A 18 -6.34 -5.79 -11.94
CA GLU A 18 -5.40 -6.19 -12.97
C GLU A 18 -4.59 -5.01 -13.53
N TRP A 19 -4.94 -3.78 -13.15
CA TRP A 19 -4.20 -2.58 -13.53
C TRP A 19 -3.15 -2.26 -12.47
N ARG A 20 -1.89 -2.09 -12.87
CA ARG A 20 -0.80 -1.62 -12.03
C ARG A 20 -0.69 -0.10 -12.06
N TYR A 21 -0.27 0.49 -10.95
CA TYR A 21 0.13 1.89 -10.92
C TYR A 21 1.55 2.04 -11.48
N ALA A 22 1.67 2.68 -12.65
CA ALA A 22 2.88 2.66 -13.45
C ALA A 22 3.95 3.68 -13.03
N ASN A 23 3.57 4.77 -12.36
CA ASN A 23 4.50 5.86 -12.05
C ASN A 23 5.66 5.39 -11.17
N VAL A 24 5.35 4.71 -10.05
CA VAL A 24 6.37 4.19 -9.11
C VAL A 24 7.33 3.24 -9.81
N GLY A 25 6.81 2.29 -10.59
CA GLY A 25 7.63 1.29 -11.28
C GLY A 25 8.56 1.88 -12.34
N ALA A 26 8.20 3.04 -12.91
CA ALA A 26 9.03 3.77 -13.86
C ALA A 26 9.95 4.82 -13.21
N GLY A 27 9.88 5.00 -11.88
CA GLY A 27 10.65 6.03 -11.16
C GLY A 27 10.18 7.46 -11.42
N TYR A 28 8.94 7.65 -11.87
CA TYR A 28 8.35 8.97 -12.05
C TYR A 28 7.96 9.60 -10.71
N GLU A 29 7.89 10.93 -10.68
CA GLU A 29 7.38 11.65 -9.52
C GLU A 29 5.91 11.30 -9.25
N GLU A 30 5.55 11.25 -7.97
CA GLU A 30 4.19 11.04 -7.47
C GLU A 30 3.32 12.30 -7.66
N LYS A 31 3.17 12.74 -8.91
CA LYS A 31 2.34 13.89 -9.32
C LYS A 31 1.56 13.58 -10.59
N SER A 32 0.53 14.38 -10.86
CA SER A 32 -0.27 14.26 -12.08
C SER A 32 0.61 14.30 -13.35
N PRO A 33 0.41 13.41 -14.33
CA PRO A 33 -0.62 12.36 -14.39
C PRO A 33 -0.26 11.09 -13.63
N PHE A 34 -1.26 10.48 -12.98
CA PHE A 34 -1.21 9.16 -12.36
C PHE A 34 -1.59 8.11 -13.40
N SER A 35 -0.65 7.22 -13.75
CA SER A 35 -0.79 6.30 -14.88
C SER A 35 -1.05 4.87 -14.43
N PHE A 36 -1.94 4.19 -15.14
CA PHE A 36 -2.34 2.81 -14.95
C PHE A 36 -2.22 2.04 -16.27
N GLN A 37 -1.80 0.78 -16.17
CA GLN A 37 -1.66 -0.12 -17.31
C GLN A 37 -1.75 -1.57 -16.83
N PRO A 38 -1.88 -2.57 -17.71
CA PRO A 38 -1.77 -3.97 -17.32
C PRO A 38 -0.40 -4.28 -16.70
N TYR A 39 -0.34 -5.31 -15.84
CA TYR A 39 0.94 -5.81 -15.32
C TYR A 39 1.86 -6.31 -16.45
N ASN A 40 1.29 -7.02 -17.42
CA ASN A 40 2.01 -7.66 -18.51
C ASN A 40 1.62 -7.04 -19.87
N ASN A 41 2.61 -6.79 -20.73
CA ASN A 41 2.45 -6.28 -22.10
C ASN A 41 1.52 -5.05 -22.20
N PRO A 42 1.96 -3.87 -21.72
CA PRO A 42 1.14 -2.67 -21.74
C PRO A 42 1.01 -2.12 -23.18
N ASP A 43 -0.12 -2.43 -23.81
CA ASP A 43 -0.47 -1.93 -25.15
C ASP A 43 -1.37 -0.68 -25.12
N TRP A 44 -1.69 -0.22 -23.90
CA TRP A 44 -2.49 0.96 -23.63
C TRP A 44 -2.12 1.55 -22.28
N SER A 45 -2.47 2.82 -22.05
CA SER A 45 -2.31 3.49 -20.77
C SER A 45 -3.55 4.31 -20.42
N PHE A 46 -4.05 4.12 -19.21
CA PHE A 46 -5.05 5.00 -18.60
C PHE A 46 -4.35 5.97 -17.66
N GLN A 47 -4.58 7.26 -17.83
CA GLN A 47 -3.97 8.31 -17.02
C GLN A 47 -5.04 9.19 -16.40
N ILE A 48 -4.81 9.64 -15.18
CA ILE A 48 -5.67 10.62 -14.53
C ILE A 48 -4.86 11.74 -13.88
N SER A 49 -5.33 12.96 -14.05
CA SER A 49 -4.72 14.16 -13.50
C SER A 49 -5.74 14.95 -12.70
N CYS A 50 -5.27 15.62 -11.66
CA CYS A 50 -6.03 16.54 -10.84
C CYS A 50 -5.23 17.83 -10.70
N TYR A 51 -5.76 18.93 -11.25
CA TYR A 51 -5.12 20.24 -11.23
C TYR A 51 -5.98 21.21 -10.43
N SER A 52 -5.37 22.01 -9.55
CA SER A 52 -6.08 23.12 -8.92
C SER A 52 -6.34 24.25 -9.92
N LYS A 53 -7.25 25.16 -9.57
CA LYS A 53 -7.53 26.36 -10.38
C LYS A 53 -6.31 27.26 -10.60
N GLU A 54 -5.32 27.22 -9.69
CA GLU A 54 -4.06 27.95 -9.81
C GLU A 54 -3.13 27.30 -10.85
N GLU A 55 -3.12 25.97 -10.93
CA GLU A 55 -2.32 25.22 -11.90
C GLU A 55 -2.95 25.25 -13.30
N LYS A 56 -4.29 25.18 -13.37
CA LYS A 56 -5.04 25.20 -14.62
C LYS A 56 -6.35 25.98 -14.43
N PRO A 57 -6.54 27.12 -15.14
CA PRO A 57 -7.78 27.88 -15.04
C PRO A 57 -9.01 27.03 -15.34
N LEU A 58 -10.06 27.19 -14.52
CA LEU A 58 -11.33 26.50 -14.70
C LEU A 58 -12.02 26.97 -15.98
N ASN A 59 -12.65 26.04 -16.70
CA ASN A 59 -13.46 26.38 -17.85
C ASN A 59 -14.83 26.90 -17.38
N PRO A 60 -15.16 28.19 -17.61
CA PRO A 60 -16.41 28.77 -17.12
C PRO A 60 -17.67 28.18 -17.77
N ASN A 61 -17.52 27.44 -18.88
CA ASN A 61 -18.63 26.83 -19.61
C ASN A 61 -18.92 25.38 -19.18
N VAL A 62 -18.23 24.86 -18.17
CA VAL A 62 -18.44 23.52 -17.63
C VAL A 62 -19.13 23.63 -16.28
N GLU A 63 -20.14 22.79 -16.05
CA GLU A 63 -20.82 22.71 -14.76
C GLU A 63 -19.83 22.32 -13.65
N ILE A 64 -19.86 23.09 -12.56
CA ILE A 64 -19.01 22.84 -11.39
C ILE A 64 -19.72 21.86 -10.47
N GLN A 65 -19.14 20.68 -10.33
CA GLN A 65 -19.67 19.60 -9.51
C GLN A 65 -19.13 19.69 -8.08
N LYS A 66 -19.73 18.94 -7.15
CA LYS A 66 -19.45 19.03 -5.70
C LYS A 66 -18.43 18.00 -5.23
N TYR A 67 -17.68 18.35 -4.17
CA TYR A 67 -16.82 17.39 -3.47
C TYR A 67 -17.60 16.17 -3.01
N ASN A 68 -16.88 15.06 -2.78
CA ASN A 68 -17.38 13.82 -2.21
C ASN A 68 -18.55 13.20 -3.00
N THR A 69 -18.70 13.59 -4.26
CA THR A 69 -19.75 13.10 -5.16
C THR A 69 -19.10 12.15 -6.16
N SER A 70 -19.64 10.95 -6.29
CA SER A 70 -19.30 10.01 -7.37
C SER A 70 -20.15 10.27 -8.61
N GLU A 71 -19.96 9.48 -9.66
CA GLU A 71 -20.73 9.56 -10.92
C GLU A 71 -20.66 10.96 -11.55
N LEU A 72 -19.46 11.55 -11.52
CA LEU A 72 -19.23 12.88 -12.08
C LEU A 72 -19.58 12.92 -13.58
N ASP A 73 -20.19 14.02 -14.03
CA ASP A 73 -20.45 14.28 -15.45
C ASP A 73 -19.16 14.69 -16.15
N PHE A 74 -18.49 13.69 -16.74
CA PHE A 74 -17.31 13.88 -17.57
C PHE A 74 -17.70 14.21 -19.01
N LYS A 75 -17.13 15.28 -19.56
CA LYS A 75 -17.19 15.56 -21.00
C LYS A 75 -16.11 14.78 -21.73
N GLU A 76 -16.52 13.93 -22.66
CA GLU A 76 -15.63 13.13 -23.50
C GLU A 76 -15.21 13.88 -24.77
N PHE A 77 -13.93 13.78 -25.10
CA PHE A 77 -13.35 14.27 -26.34
C PHE A 77 -12.46 13.17 -26.93
N ARG A 78 -12.30 13.19 -28.25
CA ARG A 78 -11.39 12.30 -28.97
C ARG A 78 -10.28 13.13 -29.61
N MET A 79 -9.04 12.67 -29.44
CA MET A 79 -7.86 13.23 -30.09
C MET A 79 -7.06 12.08 -30.67
N ASP A 80 -6.97 12.03 -31.99
CA ASP A 80 -6.22 11.01 -32.70
C ASP A 80 -4.98 11.64 -33.32
N ASP A 81 -3.88 10.89 -33.31
CA ASP A 81 -2.59 11.28 -33.90
C ASP A 81 -2.02 10.10 -34.70
N ASP A 82 -0.97 10.36 -35.49
CA ASP A 82 -0.29 9.33 -36.27
C ASP A 82 0.39 8.32 -35.34
N GLY A 83 -0.31 7.20 -35.10
CA GLY A 83 0.17 6.04 -34.33
C GLY A 83 -0.56 5.80 -33.01
N PHE A 84 -1.28 6.79 -32.47
CA PHE A 84 -2.04 6.63 -31.22
C PHE A 84 -3.38 7.33 -31.27
N ASN A 85 -4.39 6.66 -30.73
CA ASN A 85 -5.70 7.24 -30.46
C ASN A 85 -5.82 7.57 -28.97
N MET A 86 -6.49 8.68 -28.67
CA MET A 86 -6.71 9.14 -27.30
C MET A 86 -8.18 9.47 -27.05
N ARG A 87 -8.72 8.87 -26.00
CA ARG A 87 -9.99 9.29 -25.39
C ARG A 87 -9.69 10.13 -24.17
N ILE A 88 -10.30 11.31 -24.10
CA ILE A 88 -10.06 12.29 -23.03
C ILE A 88 -11.38 12.57 -22.34
N TRP A 89 -11.37 12.58 -21.01
CA TRP A 89 -12.51 12.95 -20.20
C TRP A 89 -12.13 14.11 -19.28
N GLY A 90 -12.98 15.13 -19.22
CA GLY A 90 -12.77 16.30 -18.35
C GLY A 90 -13.99 16.60 -17.49
N ALA A 91 -13.75 16.87 -16.20
CA ALA A 91 -14.77 17.34 -15.26
C ALA A 91 -14.19 18.44 -14.36
N THR A 92 -15.03 19.39 -13.96
CA THR A 92 -14.68 20.42 -12.96
C THR A 92 -15.41 20.11 -11.67
N VAL A 93 -14.68 20.00 -10.57
CA VAL A 93 -15.24 19.74 -9.24
C VAL A 93 -14.72 20.81 -8.30
N GLU A 94 -15.62 21.66 -7.82
CA GLU A 94 -15.31 22.86 -7.03
C GLU A 94 -14.18 23.69 -7.64
N ASP A 95 -12.98 23.64 -7.06
CA ASP A 95 -11.80 24.40 -7.41
C ASP A 95 -10.73 23.59 -8.17
N HIS A 96 -11.05 22.37 -8.62
CA HIS A 96 -10.12 21.51 -9.35
C HIS A 96 -10.69 21.03 -10.69
N THR A 97 -9.78 20.80 -11.64
CA THR A 97 -10.07 20.12 -12.91
C THR A 97 -9.53 18.69 -12.84
N LEU A 98 -10.41 17.71 -13.01
CA LEU A 98 -10.05 16.32 -13.26
C LEU A 98 -9.96 16.09 -14.76
N MET A 99 -8.86 15.48 -15.20
CA MET A 99 -8.64 15.11 -16.60
C MET A 99 -8.15 13.68 -16.67
N ALA A 100 -8.87 12.83 -17.37
CA ALA A 100 -8.46 11.47 -17.63
C ALA A 100 -8.19 11.25 -19.12
N LYS A 101 -7.27 10.35 -19.43
CA LYS A 101 -6.87 10.00 -20.79
C LYS A 101 -6.73 8.50 -20.91
N TYR A 102 -7.20 7.93 -22.00
CA TYR A 102 -6.92 6.55 -22.36
C TYR A 102 -6.23 6.55 -23.72
N ILE A 103 -5.00 6.05 -23.75
CA ILE A 103 -4.07 6.11 -24.87
C ILE A 103 -3.84 4.68 -25.35
N TYR A 104 -4.01 4.43 -26.65
CA TYR A 104 -3.81 3.12 -27.27
C TYR A 104 -3.37 3.26 -28.73
N ASP A 105 -2.76 2.20 -29.27
CA ASP A 105 -2.31 2.13 -30.66
C ASP A 105 -3.48 2.33 -31.63
N SER A 106 -3.32 3.21 -32.63
CA SER A 106 -4.37 3.52 -33.60
C SER A 106 -4.77 2.29 -34.44
N ALA A 107 -3.86 1.32 -34.65
CA ALA A 107 -4.15 0.05 -35.32
C ALA A 107 -5.16 -0.83 -34.56
N LYS A 108 -5.42 -0.53 -33.28
CA LYS A 108 -6.31 -1.31 -32.39
C LYS A 108 -7.67 -0.65 -32.13
N GLU A 109 -8.07 0.34 -32.93
CA GLU A 109 -9.33 1.08 -32.71
C GLU A 109 -10.58 0.21 -32.58
N PHE A 110 -10.65 -0.87 -33.36
CA PHE A 110 -11.79 -1.79 -33.34
C PHE A 110 -11.45 -3.12 -32.64
N ASP A 111 -10.34 -3.16 -31.91
CA ASP A 111 -9.97 -4.31 -31.11
C ASP A 111 -10.97 -4.49 -29.95
N LYS A 112 -11.49 -5.71 -29.78
CA LYS A 112 -12.49 -6.02 -28.76
C LYS A 112 -11.96 -5.81 -27.33
N GLU A 113 -10.69 -6.08 -27.09
CA GLU A 113 -10.08 -5.86 -25.79
C GLU A 113 -9.96 -4.36 -25.50
N ILE A 114 -9.59 -3.53 -26.49
CA ILE A 114 -9.58 -2.07 -26.32
C ILE A 114 -10.97 -1.52 -25.98
N LEU A 115 -12.00 -1.99 -26.68
CA LEU A 115 -13.39 -1.57 -26.40
C LEU A 115 -13.83 -1.99 -24.98
N LYS A 116 -13.45 -3.19 -24.54
CA LYS A 116 -13.71 -3.68 -23.18
C LYS A 116 -12.97 -2.86 -22.12
N GLU A 117 -11.71 -2.52 -22.35
CA GLU A 117 -10.94 -1.67 -21.43
C GLU A 117 -11.49 -0.24 -21.38
N LEU A 118 -11.97 0.32 -22.48
CA LEU A 118 -12.67 1.61 -22.48
C LEU A 118 -13.91 1.61 -21.58
N GLU A 119 -14.70 0.54 -21.56
CA GLU A 119 -15.82 0.40 -20.62
C GLU A 119 -15.35 0.27 -19.17
N ARG A 120 -14.23 -0.43 -18.92
CA ARG A 120 -13.61 -0.47 -17.58
C ARG A 120 -13.10 0.89 -17.14
N VAL A 121 -12.57 1.72 -18.05
CA VAL A 121 -12.19 3.12 -17.78
C VAL A 121 -13.41 3.94 -17.38
N LYS A 122 -14.52 3.84 -18.12
CA LYS A 122 -15.76 4.55 -17.76
C LYS A 122 -16.29 4.12 -16.39
N ASN A 123 -16.25 2.81 -16.11
CA ASN A 123 -16.61 2.27 -14.79
C ASN A 123 -15.65 2.72 -13.68
N ALA A 124 -14.36 2.93 -13.96
CA ALA A 124 -13.44 3.51 -12.99
C ALA A 124 -13.77 4.98 -12.75
N LEU A 125 -13.96 5.76 -13.82
CA LEU A 125 -14.28 7.19 -13.76
C LEU A 125 -15.60 7.46 -13.03
N SER A 126 -16.61 6.59 -13.14
CA SER A 126 -17.85 6.77 -12.38
C SER A 126 -17.66 6.65 -10.86
N THR A 127 -16.54 6.06 -10.41
CA THR A 127 -16.23 5.95 -8.97
C THR A 127 -15.33 7.06 -8.43
N ILE A 128 -14.78 7.91 -9.29
CA ILE A 128 -13.87 8.96 -8.82
C ILE A 128 -14.60 9.96 -7.95
N GLN A 129 -13.95 10.36 -6.86
CA GLN A 129 -14.43 11.42 -5.98
C GLN A 129 -13.28 12.35 -5.66
N LEU A 130 -13.48 13.66 -5.90
CA LEU A 130 -12.63 14.68 -5.31
C LEU A 130 -13.05 14.90 -3.86
N LEU A 131 -12.14 14.67 -2.92
CA LEU A 131 -12.44 14.72 -1.50
C LEU A 131 -12.37 16.16 -0.97
N SER A 132 -13.33 16.51 -0.12
CA SER A 132 -13.29 17.76 0.64
C SER A 132 -12.08 17.76 1.59
N PRO A 133 -11.50 18.93 1.91
CA PRO A 133 -10.27 19.02 2.70
C PRO A 133 -10.27 18.23 4.02
N ASP A 134 -11.41 18.19 4.71
CA ASP A 134 -11.63 17.47 5.97
C ASP A 134 -11.53 15.94 5.84
N LYS A 135 -11.78 15.38 4.65
CA LYS A 135 -11.73 13.92 4.41
C LYS A 135 -10.41 13.41 3.84
N ARG A 136 -9.55 14.32 3.35
CA ARG A 136 -8.29 13.95 2.68
C ARG A 136 -7.33 13.22 3.62
N LYS A 137 -7.26 13.65 4.89
CA LYS A 137 -6.42 13.00 5.91
C LYS A 137 -6.81 11.54 6.09
N LEU A 138 -8.09 11.25 6.27
CA LEU A 138 -8.58 9.88 6.45
C LEU A 138 -8.24 9.00 5.22
N ALA A 139 -8.47 9.50 4.00
CA ALA A 139 -8.13 8.77 2.79
C ALA A 139 -6.63 8.49 2.67
N PHE A 140 -5.79 9.48 3.00
CA PHE A 140 -4.35 9.32 3.05
C PHE A 140 -3.92 8.28 4.09
N ASP A 141 -4.46 8.36 5.31
CA ASP A 141 -4.09 7.47 6.40
C ASP A 141 -4.47 6.01 6.07
N LEU A 142 -5.65 5.79 5.48
CA LEU A 142 -6.09 4.47 5.01
C LEU A 142 -5.19 3.93 3.88
N ASP A 143 -4.82 4.76 2.89
CA ASP A 143 -3.88 4.36 1.82
C ASP A 143 -2.54 3.90 2.37
N LYS A 144 -1.97 4.64 3.34
CA LYS A 144 -0.69 4.27 3.94
C LYS A 144 -0.78 3.00 4.77
N TYR A 145 -1.87 2.83 5.52
CA TYR A 145 -2.13 1.59 6.25
C TYR A 145 -2.25 0.39 5.29
N GLU A 146 -3.04 0.49 4.23
CA GLU A 146 -3.18 -0.58 3.24
C GLU A 146 -1.83 -0.93 2.57
N LYS A 147 -1.03 0.06 2.20
CA LYS A 147 0.31 -0.14 1.64
C LYS A 147 1.29 -0.76 2.65
N PHE A 148 1.15 -0.46 3.92
CA PHE A 148 1.92 -1.09 4.99
C PHE A 148 1.56 -2.58 5.09
N MET A 149 0.27 -2.92 5.11
CA MET A 149 -0.21 -4.31 5.14
C MET A 149 0.23 -5.10 3.90
N ALA A 150 0.14 -4.49 2.72
CA ALA A 150 0.63 -5.10 1.48
C ALA A 150 2.14 -5.33 1.51
N SER A 151 2.91 -4.42 2.10
CA SER A 151 4.37 -4.57 2.26
C SER A 151 4.72 -5.71 3.22
N LEU A 152 3.97 -5.85 4.32
CA LEU A 152 4.11 -6.97 5.24
C LEU A 152 3.75 -8.31 4.57
N ALA A 153 2.68 -8.35 3.78
CA ALA A 153 2.31 -9.54 3.02
C ALA A 153 3.35 -9.91 1.94
N ALA A 154 3.91 -8.92 1.25
CA ALA A 154 4.96 -9.10 0.25
C ALA A 154 6.28 -9.60 0.87
N SER A 155 6.56 -9.23 2.12
CA SER A 155 7.80 -9.67 2.79
C SER A 155 7.83 -11.18 3.05
N PHE A 156 6.67 -11.86 3.10
CA PHE A 156 6.63 -13.33 3.18
C PHE A 156 7.18 -13.98 1.91
N ASP A 157 6.95 -13.40 0.74
CA ASP A 157 7.48 -13.95 -0.52
C ASP A 157 9.02 -13.88 -0.51
N ILE A 158 9.58 -12.75 -0.05
CA ILE A 158 11.04 -12.57 0.10
C ILE A 158 11.59 -13.52 1.17
N LYS A 159 10.91 -13.65 2.32
CA LYS A 159 11.29 -14.57 3.39
C LYS A 159 11.37 -16.01 2.88
N ASN A 160 10.35 -16.46 2.16
CA ASN A 160 10.26 -17.81 1.65
C ASN A 160 11.35 -18.09 0.61
N THR A 161 11.57 -17.15 -0.33
CA THR A 161 12.69 -17.27 -1.29
C THR A 161 14.06 -17.31 -0.59
N ALA A 162 14.27 -16.50 0.44
CA ALA A 162 15.51 -16.52 1.21
C ALA A 162 15.70 -17.87 1.93
N LEU A 163 14.62 -18.45 2.46
CA LEU A 163 14.65 -19.77 3.09
C LEU A 163 14.96 -20.88 2.07
N GLU A 164 14.29 -20.89 0.92
CA GLU A 164 14.51 -21.84 -0.18
C GLU A 164 15.94 -21.82 -0.71
N ASN A 165 16.55 -20.62 -0.74
CA ASN A 165 17.93 -20.41 -1.18
C ASN A 165 18.96 -20.56 -0.04
N GLU A 166 18.56 -21.02 1.15
CA GLU A 166 19.39 -21.11 2.35
C GLU A 166 20.14 -19.80 2.70
N SER A 167 19.55 -18.66 2.31
CA SER A 167 20.12 -17.32 2.44
C SER A 167 19.78 -16.72 3.82
N MET A 168 20.38 -17.30 4.87
CA MET A 168 20.03 -17.01 6.27
C MET A 168 20.23 -15.55 6.70
N ILE A 169 21.15 -14.82 6.07
CA ILE A 169 21.32 -13.37 6.32
C ILE A 169 20.10 -12.59 5.83
N GLU A 170 19.66 -12.82 4.60
CA GLU A 170 18.48 -12.18 4.01
C GLU A 170 17.23 -12.56 4.80
N PHE A 171 17.07 -13.86 5.10
CA PHE A 171 15.99 -14.36 5.95
C PHE A 171 15.91 -13.60 7.28
N SER A 172 17.03 -13.51 8.01
CA SER A 172 17.07 -12.83 9.31
C SER A 172 16.74 -11.34 9.22
N ILE A 173 17.17 -10.66 8.15
CA ILE A 173 16.85 -9.24 7.91
C ILE A 173 15.36 -9.07 7.64
N VAL A 174 14.77 -9.91 6.78
CA VAL A 174 13.33 -9.85 6.45
C VAL A 174 12.48 -10.15 7.68
N VAL A 175 12.83 -11.16 8.47
CA VAL A 175 12.11 -11.50 9.70
C VAL A 175 12.23 -10.37 10.74
N ALA A 176 13.39 -9.73 10.87
CA ALA A 176 13.52 -8.55 11.72
C ALA A 176 12.58 -7.40 11.30
N ASN A 177 12.42 -7.17 9.99
CA ASN A 177 11.47 -6.19 9.47
C ASN A 177 10.01 -6.59 9.75
N GLN A 178 9.66 -7.88 9.70
CA GLN A 178 8.33 -8.36 10.08
C GLN A 178 8.05 -8.13 11.58
N ILE A 179 9.03 -8.39 12.45
CA ILE A 179 8.94 -8.08 13.88
C ILE A 179 8.67 -6.59 14.09
N ASP A 180 9.47 -5.71 13.47
CA ASP A 180 9.30 -4.25 13.57
C ASP A 180 7.90 -3.83 13.08
N ALA A 181 7.40 -4.44 12.00
CA ALA A 181 6.07 -4.16 11.47
C ALA A 181 4.94 -4.58 12.44
N TYR A 182 5.01 -5.78 13.01
CA TYR A 182 4.04 -6.25 14.00
C TYR A 182 4.02 -5.38 15.25
N LEU A 183 5.18 -4.91 15.71
CA LEU A 183 5.26 -4.00 16.85
C LEU A 183 4.67 -2.63 16.54
N ARG A 184 4.88 -2.09 15.34
CA ARG A 184 4.24 -0.84 14.89
C ARG A 184 2.72 -0.96 14.87
N LEU A 185 2.18 -2.06 14.32
CA LEU A 185 0.75 -2.35 14.37
C LEU A 185 0.25 -2.43 15.80
N SER A 186 0.94 -3.20 16.65
CA SER A 186 0.59 -3.36 18.07
C SER A 186 0.60 -2.02 18.83
N ILE A 187 1.56 -1.13 18.53
CA ILE A 187 1.64 0.20 19.14
C ILE A 187 0.43 1.04 18.74
N VAL A 188 0.10 1.12 17.45
CA VAL A 188 -1.06 1.89 16.97
C VAL A 188 -2.35 1.33 17.56
N MET A 189 -2.52 0.00 17.56
CA MET A 189 -3.73 -0.61 18.10
C MET A 189 -3.87 -0.41 19.61
N ARG A 190 -2.76 -0.44 20.36
CA ARG A 190 -2.74 -0.13 21.78
C ARG A 190 -3.06 1.34 22.05
N GLU A 191 -2.53 2.26 21.23
CA GLU A 191 -2.87 3.69 21.30
C GLU A 191 -4.38 3.93 21.07
N GLN A 192 -4.95 3.28 20.07
CA GLN A 192 -6.39 3.33 19.80
C GLN A 192 -7.23 2.84 20.99
N LEU A 193 -6.81 1.75 21.63
CA LEU A 193 -7.46 1.21 22.83
C LEU A 193 -7.34 2.14 24.04
N ASP A 194 -6.15 2.69 24.28
CA ASP A 194 -5.87 3.58 25.41
C ASP A 194 -6.67 4.89 25.29
N ASP A 195 -6.76 5.44 24.07
CA ASP A 195 -7.40 6.73 23.79
C ASP A 195 -8.87 6.61 23.34
N SER A 196 -9.39 5.39 23.17
CA SER A 196 -10.74 5.10 22.65
C SER A 196 -11.04 5.79 21.32
N THR A 197 -10.14 5.62 20.34
CA THR A 197 -10.20 6.28 19.04
C THR A 197 -9.98 5.29 17.90
N ASP A 198 -10.53 5.62 16.72
CA ASP A 198 -10.28 4.89 15.48
C ASP A 198 -9.14 5.52 14.65
N GLU A 199 -8.59 6.65 15.11
CA GLU A 199 -7.50 7.33 14.43
C GLU A 199 -6.21 6.50 14.48
N MET A 200 -5.46 6.53 13.39
CA MET A 200 -4.16 5.85 13.28
C MET A 200 -3.04 6.88 13.29
N ASP A 201 -2.05 6.70 14.16
CA ASP A 201 -0.83 7.52 14.11
C ASP A 201 0.07 7.07 12.95
N ILE A 202 -0.07 7.78 11.83
CA ILE A 202 0.49 7.38 10.55
C ILE A 202 2.02 7.30 10.52
N LYS A 203 2.71 7.94 11.48
CA LYS A 203 4.18 7.90 11.60
C LYS A 203 4.73 6.48 11.79
N TYR A 204 3.89 5.56 12.26
CA TYR A 204 4.27 4.16 12.42
C TYR A 204 4.14 3.34 11.13
N PHE A 205 3.30 3.76 10.18
CA PHE A 205 3.05 3.04 8.93
C PHE A 205 3.75 3.65 7.71
N TYR A 206 4.06 4.95 7.77
CA TYR A 206 4.67 5.66 6.65
C TYR A 206 5.73 6.65 7.13
N GLN A 207 6.81 6.73 6.35
CA GLN A 207 7.89 7.68 6.52
C GLN A 207 8.12 8.38 5.17
N SER A 208 7.94 9.70 5.13
CA SER A 208 8.30 10.51 3.97
C SER A 208 9.82 10.63 3.83
N PRO A 209 10.36 10.97 2.64
CA PRO A 209 11.80 11.17 2.44
C PRO A 209 12.42 12.25 3.36
N THR A 210 11.61 13.18 3.87
CA THR A 210 12.06 14.26 4.76
C THR A 210 11.88 13.94 6.25
N ASP A 211 11.18 12.85 6.59
CA ASP A 211 10.87 12.52 7.97
C ASP A 211 12.06 11.88 8.68
N ARG A 212 12.20 12.18 9.98
CA ARG A 212 13.19 11.50 10.81
C ARG A 212 12.76 10.04 11.06
N PRO A 213 13.61 9.04 10.78
CA PRO A 213 13.25 7.64 10.97
C PRO A 213 13.03 7.30 12.45
N ILE A 214 11.98 6.53 12.72
CA ILE A 214 11.82 5.84 14.01
C ILE A 214 12.66 4.56 13.93
N MET A 215 13.80 4.57 14.60
CA MET A 215 14.73 3.44 14.64
C MET A 215 14.09 2.23 15.32
N GLU A 216 14.40 1.02 14.84
CA GLU A 216 13.93 -0.26 15.37
C GLU A 216 14.02 -0.38 16.90
N ARG A 217 15.17 -0.08 17.50
CA ARG A 217 15.32 -0.11 18.97
C ARG A 217 14.40 0.85 19.71
N LYS A 218 14.01 1.97 19.07
CA LYS A 218 13.02 2.89 19.62
C LYS A 218 11.62 2.30 19.55
N VAL A 219 11.29 1.56 18.48
CA VAL A 219 10.04 0.77 18.40
C VAL A 219 9.99 -0.27 19.52
N TYR A 220 11.08 -1.02 19.75
CA TYR A 220 11.16 -1.99 20.86
C TYR A 220 10.94 -1.34 22.22
N SER A 221 11.57 -0.18 22.44
CA SER A 221 11.44 0.57 23.69
C SER A 221 10.02 1.07 23.91
N LEU A 222 9.37 1.60 22.87
CA LEU A 222 7.98 2.06 22.93
C LEU A 222 7.01 0.90 23.17
N ALA A 223 7.21 -0.23 22.50
CA ALA A 223 6.39 -1.42 22.71
C ALA A 223 6.50 -1.94 24.15
N LYS A 224 7.69 -1.89 24.76
CA LYS A 224 7.88 -2.21 26.18
C LYS A 224 7.20 -1.20 27.10
N GLU A 225 7.36 0.10 26.85
CA GLU A 225 6.73 1.17 27.63
C GLU A 225 5.20 1.03 27.66
N ARG A 226 4.62 0.68 26.51
CA ARG A 226 3.19 0.39 26.34
C ARG A 226 2.75 -1.00 26.82
N ARG A 227 3.64 -1.75 27.47
CA ARG A 227 3.38 -3.11 28.00
C ARG A 227 2.92 -4.12 26.95
N ILE A 228 3.24 -3.89 25.67
CA ILE A 228 3.06 -4.85 24.59
C ILE A 228 4.12 -5.95 24.74
N LEU A 229 5.36 -5.56 25.01
CA LEU A 229 6.46 -6.48 25.27
C LEU A 229 6.69 -6.66 26.77
N ASN A 230 6.84 -7.91 27.19
CA ASN A 230 7.40 -8.22 28.50
C ASN A 230 8.94 -8.12 28.50
N ASP A 231 9.55 -8.20 29.68
CA ASP A 231 11.01 -8.05 29.85
C ASP A 231 11.82 -9.14 29.13
N GLU A 232 11.28 -10.36 29.03
CA GLU A 232 11.97 -11.48 28.40
C GLU A 232 12.07 -11.26 26.89
N ILE A 233 10.94 -11.00 26.22
CA ILE A 233 10.89 -10.81 24.78
C ILE A 233 11.67 -9.55 24.38
N PHE A 234 11.54 -8.46 25.15
CA PHE A 234 12.31 -7.25 24.90
C PHE A 234 13.82 -7.50 24.94
N LYS A 235 14.32 -8.25 25.93
CA LYS A 235 15.75 -8.60 26.02
C LYS A 235 16.19 -9.49 24.86
N GLU A 236 15.35 -10.43 24.43
CA GLU A 236 15.64 -11.30 23.29
C GLU A 236 15.76 -10.49 21.99
N LEU A 237 14.83 -9.57 21.73
CA LEU A 237 14.89 -8.69 20.56
C LEU A 237 16.12 -7.78 20.55
N GLU A 238 16.49 -7.22 21.70
CA GLU A 238 17.74 -6.43 21.82
C GLU A 238 18.99 -7.30 21.58
N SER A 239 19.00 -8.54 22.06
CA SER A 239 20.10 -9.49 21.79
C SER A 239 20.20 -9.80 20.29
N LEU A 240 19.08 -10.12 19.65
CA LEU A 240 19.01 -10.44 18.23
C LEU A 240 19.44 -9.26 17.35
N TYR A 241 19.08 -8.03 17.74
CA TYR A 241 19.54 -6.82 17.07
C TYR A 241 21.07 -6.72 17.08
N LEU A 242 21.70 -6.96 18.24
CA LEU A 242 23.16 -6.90 18.38
C LEU A 242 23.86 -7.98 17.56
N GLU A 243 23.30 -9.19 17.52
CA GLU A 243 23.80 -10.29 16.71
C GLU A 243 23.69 -9.99 15.22
N ARG A 244 22.54 -9.49 14.75
CA ARG A 244 22.37 -9.05 13.36
C ARG A 244 23.34 -7.93 13.00
N ASN A 245 23.56 -6.97 13.90
CA ASN A 245 24.54 -5.91 13.69
C ASN A 245 25.96 -6.48 13.48
N LYS A 246 26.34 -7.49 14.28
CA LYS A 246 27.61 -8.21 14.10
C LYS A 246 27.64 -8.96 12.76
N MET A 247 26.58 -9.70 12.45
CA MET A 247 26.40 -10.47 11.23
C MET A 247 26.46 -9.61 9.96
N VAL A 248 25.89 -8.40 9.97
CA VAL A 248 25.82 -7.53 8.78
C VAL A 248 27.04 -6.63 8.66
N HIS A 249 27.45 -5.97 9.75
CA HIS A 249 28.47 -4.92 9.69
C HIS A 249 29.86 -5.38 10.10
N ARG A 250 29.97 -6.47 10.85
CA ARG A 250 31.24 -6.92 11.44
C ARG A 250 31.58 -8.37 11.07
N TYR A 251 30.93 -8.95 10.07
CA TYR A 251 31.18 -10.31 9.64
C TYR A 251 32.66 -10.57 9.33
N ILE A 252 33.27 -9.71 8.53
CA ILE A 252 34.68 -9.82 8.09
C ILE A 252 35.65 -9.53 9.24
N ILE A 253 35.31 -8.59 10.12
CA ILE A 253 36.20 -8.06 11.17
C ILE A 253 35.86 -8.64 12.56
N SER A 254 35.27 -9.82 12.62
CA SER A 254 34.99 -10.49 13.88
C SER A 254 35.07 -12.01 13.74
N GLU A 255 35.15 -12.70 14.88
CA GLU A 255 35.11 -14.18 14.96
C GLU A 255 33.72 -14.77 14.68
N PHE A 256 32.84 -14.05 13.97
CA PHE A 256 31.53 -14.55 13.59
C PHE A 256 31.68 -15.70 12.60
N LYS A 257 31.01 -16.82 12.86
CA LYS A 257 31.10 -18.00 12.01
C LYS A 257 29.79 -18.23 11.28
N THR A 258 29.88 -18.63 10.02
CA THR A 258 28.73 -18.89 9.15
C THR A 258 27.77 -19.92 9.72
N ASN A 259 28.27 -20.93 10.45
CA ASN A 259 27.42 -21.94 11.09
C ASN A 259 26.49 -21.38 12.18
N GLN A 260 26.76 -20.18 12.71
CA GLN A 260 25.90 -19.50 13.69
C GLN A 260 24.65 -18.89 13.03
N LEU A 261 24.64 -18.74 11.70
CA LEU A 261 23.53 -18.10 10.98
C LEU A 261 22.20 -18.84 11.16
N PHE A 262 22.21 -20.17 11.14
CA PHE A 262 21.00 -20.97 11.29
C PHE A 262 20.36 -20.80 12.67
N GLU A 263 21.18 -20.75 13.72
CA GLU A 263 20.71 -20.53 15.09
C GLU A 263 20.09 -19.13 15.23
N ILE A 264 20.74 -18.11 14.68
CA ILE A 264 20.25 -16.73 14.69
C ILE A 264 18.93 -16.62 13.91
N ALA A 265 18.86 -17.21 12.72
CA ALA A 265 17.66 -17.23 11.89
C ALA A 265 16.48 -17.91 12.61
N TYR A 266 16.73 -19.06 13.26
CA TYR A 266 15.73 -19.75 14.07
C TYR A 266 15.20 -18.89 15.21
N ARG A 267 16.10 -18.22 15.95
CA ARG A 267 15.71 -17.33 17.05
C ARG A 267 14.91 -16.12 16.55
N TYR A 268 15.26 -15.56 15.40
CA TYR A 268 14.46 -14.51 14.76
C TYR A 268 13.04 -14.99 14.42
N GLU A 269 12.88 -16.15 13.77
CA GLU A 269 11.55 -16.68 13.43
C GLU A 269 10.73 -16.97 14.71
N SER A 270 11.36 -17.54 15.74
CA SER A 270 10.71 -17.80 17.03
C SER A 270 10.25 -16.49 17.71
N ALA A 271 11.09 -15.46 17.72
CA ALA A 271 10.75 -14.16 18.27
C ALA A 271 9.62 -13.49 17.46
N CYS A 272 9.65 -13.64 16.13
CA CYS A 272 8.61 -13.15 15.23
C CYS A 272 7.25 -13.75 15.55
N GLU A 273 7.17 -15.06 15.73
CA GLU A 273 5.92 -15.72 16.08
C GLU A 273 5.40 -15.28 17.47
N LYS A 274 6.29 -15.14 18.46
CA LYS A 274 5.91 -14.62 19.80
C LYS A 274 5.30 -13.22 19.70
N VAL A 275 5.91 -12.33 18.91
CA VAL A 275 5.41 -10.97 18.70
C VAL A 275 4.09 -10.96 17.93
N ARG A 276 3.94 -11.83 16.92
CA ARG A 276 2.69 -11.98 16.16
C ARG A 276 1.53 -12.43 17.05
N LEU A 277 1.78 -13.35 17.99
CA LEU A 277 0.78 -13.81 18.95
C LEU A 277 0.37 -12.70 19.94
N ILE A 278 1.32 -11.89 20.41
CA ILE A 278 1.00 -10.70 21.23
C ILE A 278 0.13 -9.71 20.44
N MET A 279 0.50 -9.45 19.18
CA MET A 279 -0.28 -8.56 18.31
C MET A 279 -1.71 -9.07 18.19
N ARG A 280 -1.89 -10.37 17.96
CA ARG A 280 -3.20 -11.01 17.88
C ARG A 280 -4.05 -10.78 19.13
N ASP A 281 -3.47 -10.91 20.32
CA ASP A 281 -4.20 -10.66 21.57
C ASP A 281 -4.73 -9.20 21.63
N ILE A 282 -4.02 -8.25 21.02
CA ILE A 282 -4.45 -6.84 20.89
C ILE A 282 -5.55 -6.69 19.84
N GLU A 283 -5.46 -7.40 18.71
CA GLU A 283 -6.53 -7.44 17.68
C GLU A 283 -7.84 -7.97 18.27
N ASP A 284 -7.77 -9.05 19.06
CA ASP A 284 -8.92 -9.62 19.75
C ASP A 284 -9.50 -8.61 20.78
N GLU A 285 -8.65 -7.90 21.53
CA GLU A 285 -9.09 -6.85 22.47
C GLU A 285 -9.78 -5.67 21.75
N GLN A 286 -9.27 -5.24 20.58
CA GLN A 286 -9.92 -4.21 19.76
C GLN A 286 -11.29 -4.64 19.27
N PHE A 287 -11.40 -5.88 18.78
CA PHE A 287 -12.65 -6.46 18.33
C PHE A 287 -13.69 -6.51 19.46
N GLU A 288 -13.32 -7.05 20.62
CA GLU A 288 -14.20 -7.16 21.79
C GLU A 288 -14.72 -5.79 22.27
N LYS A 289 -13.87 -4.76 22.20
CA LYS A 289 -14.23 -3.40 22.62
C LYS A 289 -14.88 -2.57 21.52
N SER A 290 -14.88 -3.06 20.27
CA SER A 290 -15.35 -2.33 19.09
C SER A 290 -14.64 -0.98 18.91
N ILE A 291 -13.31 -0.97 19.05
CA ILE A 291 -12.46 0.23 18.94
C ILE A 291 -11.34 -0.04 17.93
N GLY A 292 -10.99 0.98 17.13
CA GLY A 292 -9.80 0.93 16.28
C GLY A 292 -10.02 0.17 14.98
N ILE A 293 -8.92 -0.36 14.43
CA ILE A 293 -8.89 -1.07 13.14
C ILE A 293 -9.91 -2.22 13.12
N TYR A 294 -10.04 -2.96 14.22
CA TYR A 294 -10.97 -4.09 14.35
C TYR A 294 -12.31 -3.71 15.01
N GLY A 295 -12.59 -2.41 15.17
CA GLY A 295 -13.82 -1.91 15.79
C GLY A 295 -15.09 -2.05 14.94
N ASN A 296 -14.94 -2.32 13.65
CA ASN A 296 -16.03 -2.38 12.67
C ASN A 296 -16.83 -3.70 12.66
N GLY A 297 -16.53 -4.62 13.59
CA GLY A 297 -17.23 -5.90 13.74
C GLY A 297 -16.71 -7.04 12.85
N GLN A 298 -15.60 -6.85 12.12
CA GLN A 298 -14.91 -7.95 11.45
C GLN A 298 -13.95 -8.64 12.42
N HIS A 299 -14.24 -9.89 12.77
CA HIS A 299 -13.39 -10.68 13.65
C HIS A 299 -12.00 -10.88 13.00
N PRO A 300 -10.87 -10.68 13.73
CA PRO A 300 -9.51 -10.82 13.18
C PRO A 300 -9.24 -12.20 12.54
N LEU A 301 -9.80 -13.25 13.13
CA LEU A 301 -9.76 -14.65 12.64
C LEU A 301 -10.80 -15.02 11.57
N ALA A 302 -11.61 -14.06 11.09
CA ALA A 302 -12.55 -14.36 10.02
C ALA A 302 -11.77 -14.76 8.75
N GLU A 303 -12.22 -15.81 8.08
CA GLU A 303 -11.68 -16.18 6.78
C GLU A 303 -11.82 -14.98 5.82
N PRO A 304 -10.73 -14.57 5.14
CA PRO A 304 -10.79 -13.45 4.22
C PRO A 304 -11.70 -13.79 3.05
N THR A 305 -12.51 -12.82 2.62
CA THR A 305 -13.36 -12.98 1.44
C THR A 305 -12.50 -13.10 0.18
N ASP A 306 -13.06 -13.69 -0.88
CA ASP A 306 -12.41 -13.76 -2.19
C ASP A 306 -12.04 -12.36 -2.72
N GLU A 307 -12.89 -11.36 -2.48
CA GLU A 307 -12.62 -9.96 -2.83
C GLU A 307 -11.43 -9.40 -2.04
N ALA A 308 -11.34 -9.66 -0.74
CA ALA A 308 -10.24 -9.22 0.10
C ALA A 308 -8.91 -9.87 -0.33
N LEU A 309 -8.93 -11.17 -0.65
CA LEU A 309 -7.77 -11.87 -1.18
C LEU A 309 -7.32 -11.31 -2.54
N LYS A 310 -8.26 -11.05 -3.46
CA LYS A 310 -7.95 -10.43 -4.77
C LYS A 310 -7.33 -9.05 -4.60
N LEU A 311 -7.85 -8.24 -3.66
CA LEU A 311 -7.31 -6.93 -3.35
C LEU A 311 -5.88 -7.02 -2.80
N LEU A 312 -5.66 -7.88 -1.80
CA LEU A 312 -4.34 -8.11 -1.21
C LEU A 312 -3.33 -8.57 -2.26
N HIS A 313 -3.71 -9.51 -3.14
CA HIS A 313 -2.85 -9.97 -4.23
C HIS A 313 -2.46 -8.83 -5.17
N ALA A 314 -3.42 -7.98 -5.55
CA ALA A 314 -3.15 -6.83 -6.39
C ALA A 314 -2.19 -5.83 -5.72
N GLN A 315 -2.37 -5.55 -4.44
CA GLN A 315 -1.50 -4.63 -3.70
C GLN A 315 -0.08 -5.21 -3.49
N VAL A 316 0.03 -6.52 -3.26
CA VAL A 316 1.33 -7.21 -3.20
C VAL A 316 2.05 -7.17 -4.55
N ASN A 317 1.31 -7.35 -5.66
CA ASN A 317 1.90 -7.23 -7.00
C ASN A 317 2.40 -5.80 -7.27
N ASP A 318 1.63 -4.78 -6.88
CA ASP A 318 2.06 -3.37 -6.93
C ASP A 318 3.28 -3.08 -6.04
N LYS A 319 3.46 -3.84 -4.95
CA LYS A 319 4.62 -3.71 -4.06
C LYS A 319 5.88 -4.33 -4.67
N HIS A 320 5.76 -5.53 -5.22
CA HIS A 320 6.89 -6.25 -5.80
C HIS A 320 7.34 -5.65 -7.13
N LEU A 321 6.39 -5.42 -8.04
CA LEU A 321 6.65 -5.03 -9.43
C LEU A 321 7.65 -5.96 -10.14
N LEU A 322 7.67 -7.25 -9.75
CA LEU A 322 8.53 -8.29 -10.29
C LEU A 322 7.70 -9.51 -10.68
N GLU A 323 7.86 -9.96 -11.92
CA GLU A 323 7.12 -11.09 -12.51
C GLU A 323 7.22 -12.36 -11.66
N LYS A 324 8.41 -12.67 -11.11
CA LYS A 324 8.62 -13.86 -10.27
C LYS A 324 7.77 -13.89 -8.99
N PHE A 325 7.28 -12.74 -8.54
CA PHE A 325 6.42 -12.60 -7.36
C PHE A 325 4.98 -12.23 -7.71
N GLU A 326 4.62 -12.26 -9.00
CA GLU A 326 3.25 -11.94 -9.44
C GLU A 326 2.27 -13.00 -8.94
N ARG A 327 1.40 -12.59 -7.99
CA ARG A 327 0.29 -13.40 -7.51
C ARG A 327 -0.84 -13.38 -8.53
N LYS A 328 -1.38 -14.55 -8.84
CA LYS A 328 -2.55 -14.67 -9.72
C LYS A 328 -3.76 -14.00 -9.08
N ILE A 329 -4.38 -13.09 -9.82
CA ILE A 329 -5.67 -12.47 -9.48
C ILE A 329 -6.72 -13.22 -10.31
N LYS A 330 -7.52 -14.08 -9.68
CA LYS A 330 -8.60 -14.78 -10.38
C LYS A 330 -9.64 -13.76 -10.86
N SER A 331 -9.79 -13.59 -12.17
CA SER A 331 -10.91 -12.85 -12.73
C SER A 331 -12.21 -13.56 -12.38
N ALA A 332 -13.25 -12.80 -12.03
CA ALA A 332 -14.60 -13.32 -11.87
C ALA A 332 -15.18 -13.77 -13.22
#